data_AF-A0A182NLB5-F1
#
_entry.id   AF-A0A182NLB5-F1
#
_cell.length_a   1.000
_cell.length_b   1.000
_cell.length_c   1.000
_cell.angle_alpha   90.00
_cell.angle_beta   90.00
_cell.angle_gamma   90.00
#
_symmetry.space_group_name_H-M   'P 1'
#
loop_
_entity.id
_entity.type
_entity.pdbx_description
1 polymer ?
#
loop_
_entity_poly.entity_id
_entity_poly.type
_entity_poly.pdbx_seq_one_letter_code
_entity_poly.pdbx_strand_id
1 'polypeptide(L)'
;MFAKMNVAFALLGMMLVASAFAKDESANECEWKAEKCSPTYSSFMAHEGKTAPVENDLRQYASQLVDKSFHFLIMSSGFNKYELDRPGFEKLYRKISDKAWEDAMALIKYQSRRGSFGHLVQPVANEQYGKVLDVNELKSLQFALNYEKTMAKEAHAIHRKVSHAHSNAGSNDDSYHYDPDTAHFLDENIIEYQSGVVRDLAGYVHNLRHFTDQQSASDLGNHLFDEFLAKA
;
A
#
# COMPACT_ATOMS: atom_id res chain seq x y z
N MET A 1 -23.82 -60.38 56.32
CA MET A 1 -24.90 -59.84 57.17
C MET A 1 -24.65 -58.35 57.32
N PHE A 2 -25.53 -57.51 56.76
CA PHE A 2 -25.72 -56.05 56.97
C PHE A 2 -24.49 -55.10 56.80
N ALA A 3 -24.55 -53.96 56.10
CA ALA A 3 -25.64 -53.28 55.41
C ALA A 3 -25.06 -52.34 54.33
N LYS A 4 -25.84 -52.18 53.25
CA LYS A 4 -25.77 -51.05 52.31
C LYS A 4 -26.28 -49.79 53.01
N MET A 5 -25.69 -48.64 52.72
CA MET A 5 -26.43 -47.38 52.78
C MET A 5 -25.91 -46.42 51.70
N ASN A 6 -26.73 -46.26 50.66
CA ASN A 6 -26.64 -45.17 49.69
C ASN A 6 -27.06 -43.87 50.40
N VAL A 7 -26.26 -42.82 50.25
CA VAL A 7 -26.76 -41.44 50.35
C VAL A 7 -26.17 -40.67 49.18
N ALA A 8 -27.07 -40.18 48.34
CA ALA A 8 -26.84 -39.28 47.22
C ALA A 8 -26.40 -37.88 47.70
N PHE A 9 -26.02 -37.01 46.76
CA PHE A 9 -25.33 -35.71 46.89
C PHE A 9 -23.80 -35.86 46.95
N ALA A 10 -22.99 -35.31 46.05
CA ALA A 10 -23.17 -34.11 45.25
C ALA A 10 -22.57 -34.30 43.84
N LEU A 11 -23.36 -33.94 42.83
CA LEU A 11 -22.88 -33.49 41.52
C LEU A 11 -22.01 -32.25 41.76
N LEU A 12 -20.72 -32.43 41.99
CA LEU A 12 -19.75 -31.35 41.89
C LEU A 12 -19.36 -31.24 40.42
N GLY A 13 -20.02 -30.31 39.73
CA GLY A 13 -19.72 -29.96 38.36
C GLY A 13 -18.25 -29.60 38.22
N MET A 14 -17.53 -30.41 37.46
CA MET A 14 -16.20 -30.07 36.97
C MET A 14 -16.40 -29.04 35.85
N MET A 15 -16.63 -27.79 36.24
CA MET A 15 -16.48 -26.64 35.35
C MET A 15 -14.99 -26.58 35.01
N LEU A 16 -14.61 -27.14 33.86
CA LEU A 16 -13.33 -26.86 33.22
C LEU A 16 -13.33 -25.37 32.88
N VAL A 17 -12.86 -24.55 33.81
CA VAL A 17 -12.42 -23.20 33.51
C VAL A 17 -11.23 -23.37 32.57
N ALA A 18 -11.46 -23.13 31.28
CA ALA A 18 -10.39 -22.89 30.34
C ALA A 18 -9.68 -21.60 30.79
N SER A 19 -8.71 -21.73 31.70
CA SER A 19 -7.79 -20.66 32.00
C SER A 19 -6.94 -20.46 30.75
N ALA A 20 -7.24 -19.41 29.98
CA ALA A 20 -6.32 -18.89 28.99
C ALA A 20 -5.02 -18.57 29.73
N PHE A 21 -3.96 -19.32 29.44
CA PHE A 21 -2.62 -18.98 29.88
C PHE A 21 -2.16 -17.78 29.03
N ALA A 22 -2.61 -16.58 29.39
CA ALA A 22 -1.77 -15.42 29.18
C ALA A 22 -0.61 -15.60 30.17
N LYS A 23 0.57 -16.00 29.69
CA LYS A 23 1.79 -15.81 30.47
C LYS A 23 1.91 -14.31 30.66
N ASP A 24 1.78 -13.86 31.90
CA ASP A 24 2.10 -12.50 32.29
C ASP A 24 3.62 -12.30 32.20
N GLU A 25 4.10 -12.04 30.98
CA GLU A 25 5.42 -11.43 30.75
C GLU A 25 5.33 -9.89 30.84
N SER A 26 4.14 -9.33 31.10
CA SER A 26 3.90 -7.88 31.09
C SER A 26 4.39 -7.18 32.36
N ALA A 27 4.59 -7.92 33.44
CA ALA A 27 4.88 -7.35 34.76
C ALA A 27 6.30 -6.80 34.95
N ASN A 28 7.26 -6.96 34.02
CA ASN A 28 8.63 -6.53 34.31
C ASN A 28 9.32 -5.68 33.23
N GLU A 29 8.90 -5.61 31.97
CA GLU A 29 9.60 -4.76 30.98
C GLU A 29 8.93 -3.40 30.77
N CYS A 30 7.60 -3.38 30.86
CA CYS A 30 6.79 -2.20 30.66
C CYS A 30 6.79 -1.21 31.83
N GLU A 31 7.15 -1.68 33.02
CA GLU A 31 7.08 -0.90 34.24
C GLU A 31 8.23 0.13 34.36
N TRP A 32 9.40 -0.17 33.80
CA TRP A 32 10.60 0.70 33.91
C TRP A 32 11.15 1.19 32.56
N LYS A 33 10.66 0.65 31.43
CA LYS A 33 11.03 1.09 30.07
C LYS A 33 9.82 1.10 29.14
N ALA A 34 9.16 2.25 29.06
CA ALA A 34 8.04 2.46 28.12
C ALA A 34 8.43 2.17 26.66
N GLU A 35 9.71 2.33 26.28
CA GLU A 35 10.23 2.01 24.94
C GLU A 35 10.17 0.51 24.60
N LYS A 36 10.14 -0.36 25.61
CA LYS A 36 9.92 -1.80 25.45
C LYS A 36 8.44 -2.20 25.45
N CYS A 37 7.54 -1.28 25.82
CA CYS A 37 6.10 -1.46 25.67
C CYS A 37 5.68 -1.28 24.22
N SER A 38 5.94 -2.30 23.42
CA SER A 38 5.38 -2.40 22.09
C SER A 38 4.12 -3.28 22.14
N PRO A 39 3.05 -2.93 21.41
CA PRO A 39 2.01 -3.89 21.14
C PRO A 39 2.62 -5.03 20.32
N THR A 40 2.83 -6.17 20.96
CA THR A 40 3.35 -7.39 20.33
C THR A 40 2.49 -7.66 19.09
N TYR A 41 3.13 -7.90 17.94
CA TYR A 41 2.49 -8.09 16.62
C TYR A 41 1.96 -6.84 15.88
N SER A 42 2.01 -5.63 16.46
CA SER A 42 1.59 -4.41 15.74
C SER A 42 2.59 -3.26 15.79
N SER A 43 3.84 -3.50 16.16
CA SER A 43 4.93 -2.53 15.93
C SER A 43 5.84 -2.95 14.80
N PHE A 44 6.58 -2.00 14.22
CA PHE A 44 7.72 -2.29 13.35
C PHE A 44 9.02 -2.57 14.14
N MET A 45 8.96 -2.80 15.45
CA MET A 45 10.17 -3.04 16.25
C MET A 45 10.83 -4.34 15.81
N ALA A 46 12.07 -4.26 15.33
CA ALA A 46 12.95 -5.42 15.39
C ALA A 46 13.30 -5.66 16.86
N HIS A 47 13.34 -6.93 17.28
CA HIS A 47 13.98 -7.28 18.54
C HIS A 47 15.34 -6.56 18.62
N GLU A 48 15.64 -5.90 19.75
CA GLU A 48 16.92 -5.22 20.04
C GLU A 48 17.16 -3.82 19.41
N GLY A 49 16.13 -3.04 19.11
CA GLY A 49 16.29 -1.59 18.85
C GLY A 49 16.92 -1.24 17.49
N LYS A 50 16.90 -2.16 16.53
CA LYS A 50 17.19 -1.89 15.12
C LYS A 50 15.88 -1.48 14.42
N THR A 51 15.91 -0.40 13.62
CA THR A 51 14.79 -0.05 12.75
C THR A 51 14.51 -1.22 11.80
N ALA A 52 13.27 -1.71 11.74
CA ALA A 52 12.94 -2.77 10.79
C ALA A 52 13.11 -2.26 9.36
N PRO A 53 13.75 -3.03 8.46
CA PRO A 53 13.90 -2.67 7.05
C PRO A 53 12.57 -2.26 6.38
N VAL A 54 11.47 -2.87 6.80
CA VAL A 54 10.11 -2.63 6.29
C VAL A 54 9.61 -1.21 6.62
N GLU A 55 9.94 -0.66 7.78
CA GLU A 55 9.51 0.70 8.16
C GLU A 55 10.05 1.73 7.17
N ASN A 56 11.33 1.62 6.81
CA ASN A 56 11.97 2.51 5.86
C ASN A 56 11.39 2.33 4.44
N ASP A 57 11.11 1.09 4.03
CA ASP A 57 10.47 0.83 2.75
C ASP A 57 9.07 1.50 2.66
N LEU A 58 8.26 1.38 3.72
CA LEU A 58 6.93 2.02 3.77
C LEU A 58 7.03 3.54 3.79
N ARG A 59 8.02 4.11 4.50
CA ARG A 59 8.28 5.56 4.48
C ARG A 59 8.67 6.04 3.08
N GLN A 60 9.55 5.31 2.40
CA GLN A 60 9.93 5.64 1.03
C GLN A 60 8.74 5.55 0.09
N TYR A 61 7.92 4.51 0.22
CA TYR A 61 6.72 4.32 -0.58
C TYR A 61 5.67 5.43 -0.35
N ALA A 62 5.51 5.89 0.89
CA ALA A 62 4.67 7.05 1.22
C ALA A 62 5.14 8.33 0.51
N SER A 63 6.46 8.59 0.49
CA SER A 63 7.03 9.71 -0.29
C SER A 63 6.74 9.57 -1.77
N GLN A 64 6.93 8.38 -2.35
CA GLN A 64 6.67 8.13 -3.77
C GLN A 64 5.19 8.33 -4.13
N LEU A 65 4.25 8.01 -3.24
CA LEU A 65 2.83 8.32 -3.43
C LEU A 65 2.56 9.84 -3.42
N VAL A 66 3.26 10.60 -2.58
CA VAL A 66 3.19 12.07 -2.60
C VAL A 66 3.76 12.61 -3.93
N ASP A 67 4.93 12.17 -4.36
CA ASP A 67 5.53 12.59 -5.63
C ASP A 67 4.61 12.24 -6.81
N LYS A 68 4.05 11.04 -6.81
CA LYS A 68 3.02 10.59 -7.75
C LYS A 68 1.84 11.56 -7.80
N SER A 69 1.32 11.98 -6.65
CA SER A 69 0.19 12.93 -6.60
C SER A 69 0.52 14.23 -7.32
N PHE A 70 1.70 14.81 -7.08
CA PHE A 70 2.12 16.05 -7.74
C PHE A 70 2.41 15.85 -9.23
N HIS A 71 3.04 14.75 -9.63
CA HIS A 71 3.28 14.45 -11.04
C HIS A 71 1.96 14.39 -11.83
N PHE A 72 0.96 13.65 -11.33
CA PHE A 72 -0.31 13.54 -12.01
C PHE A 72 -1.17 14.80 -11.92
N LEU A 73 -1.02 15.60 -10.85
CA LEU A 73 -1.64 16.92 -10.75
C LEU A 73 -1.11 17.89 -11.82
N ILE A 74 0.21 17.90 -12.03
CA ILE A 74 0.85 18.70 -13.08
C ILE A 74 0.38 18.22 -14.46
N MET A 75 0.30 16.91 -14.68
CA MET A 75 -0.18 16.33 -15.94
C MET A 75 -1.64 16.70 -16.22
N SER A 76 -2.52 16.57 -15.22
CA SER A 76 -3.93 17.01 -15.27
C SER A 76 -4.02 18.49 -15.66
N SER A 77 -3.25 19.35 -14.99
CA SER A 77 -3.18 20.78 -15.30
C SER A 77 -2.63 21.06 -16.70
N GLY A 78 -1.73 20.21 -17.20
CA GLY A 78 -1.21 20.27 -18.57
C GLY A 78 -2.29 20.06 -19.62
N PHE A 79 -3.15 19.05 -19.44
CA PHE A 79 -4.27 18.76 -20.34
C PHE A 79 -5.43 19.76 -20.24
N ASN A 80 -5.51 20.52 -19.14
CA ASN A 80 -6.49 21.60 -18.94
C ASN A 80 -6.06 22.96 -19.56
N LYS A 81 -4.93 23.03 -20.25
CA LYS A 81 -4.53 24.25 -20.96
C LYS A 81 -5.41 24.46 -22.18
N TYR A 82 -5.73 25.72 -22.50
CA TYR A 82 -6.56 26.08 -23.67
C TYR A 82 -6.01 25.55 -25.02
N GLU A 83 -4.71 25.25 -25.10
CA GLU A 83 -4.07 24.71 -26.31
C GLU A 83 -4.34 23.22 -26.52
N LEU A 84 -4.47 22.45 -25.44
CA LEU A 84 -4.75 21.01 -25.48
C LEU A 84 -6.24 20.72 -25.33
N ASP A 85 -6.87 21.36 -24.33
CA ASP A 85 -8.29 21.27 -24.01
C ASP A 85 -8.83 19.83 -24.06
N ARG A 86 -8.24 18.97 -23.21
CA ARG A 86 -8.58 17.54 -23.10
C ARG A 86 -9.19 17.25 -21.71
N PRO A 87 -10.48 17.59 -21.48
CA PRO A 87 -11.12 17.42 -20.18
C PRO A 87 -11.19 15.96 -19.72
N GLY A 88 -11.25 14.98 -20.62
CA GLY A 88 -11.22 13.57 -20.27
C GLY A 88 -9.87 13.13 -19.71
N PHE A 89 -8.77 13.54 -20.34
CA PHE A 89 -7.41 13.30 -19.82
C PHE A 89 -7.15 14.08 -18.53
N GLU A 90 -7.60 15.33 -18.44
CA GLU A 90 -7.54 16.14 -17.22
C GLU A 90 -8.17 15.40 -16.03
N LYS A 91 -9.40 14.90 -16.21
CA LYS A 91 -10.16 14.16 -15.21
C LYS A 91 -9.47 12.83 -14.84
N LEU A 92 -8.96 12.10 -15.81
CA LEU A 92 -8.23 10.85 -15.59
C LEU A 92 -7.02 11.07 -14.67
N TYR A 93 -6.17 12.05 -14.99
CA TYR A 93 -4.97 12.31 -14.19
C TYR A 93 -5.28 12.97 -12.86
N ARG A 94 -6.34 13.78 -12.77
CA ARG A 94 -6.86 14.29 -11.50
C ARG A 94 -7.22 13.14 -10.56
N LYS A 95 -7.98 12.16 -11.05
CA LYS A 95 -8.37 10.97 -10.27
C LYS A 95 -7.15 10.19 -9.76
N ILE A 96 -6.13 9.99 -10.61
CA ILE A 96 -4.90 9.29 -10.21
C ILE A 96 -4.13 10.10 -9.14
N SER A 97 -4.04 11.42 -9.31
CA SER A 97 -3.42 12.33 -8.34
C SER A 97 -4.10 12.26 -6.98
N ASP A 98 -5.42 12.43 -6.95
CA ASP A 98 -6.19 12.50 -5.71
C ASP A 98 -6.13 11.16 -4.96
N LYS A 99 -6.23 10.03 -5.67
CA LYS A 99 -6.07 8.70 -5.06
C LYS A 99 -4.66 8.47 -4.51
N ALA A 100 -3.61 8.91 -5.20
CA ALA A 100 -2.24 8.79 -4.69
C ALA A 100 -2.04 9.59 -3.41
N TRP A 101 -2.64 10.78 -3.32
CA TRP A 101 -2.65 11.59 -2.11
C TRP A 101 -3.40 10.91 -0.96
N GLU A 102 -4.58 10.35 -1.23
CA GLU A 102 -5.36 9.56 -0.26
C GLU A 102 -4.57 8.35 0.25
N ASP A 103 -3.90 7.63 -0.64
CA ASP A 103 -3.09 6.46 -0.29
C ASP A 103 -1.86 6.84 0.54
N ALA A 104 -1.20 7.96 0.21
CA ALA A 104 -0.11 8.49 1.02
C ALA A 104 -0.59 8.80 2.45
N MET A 105 -1.73 9.48 2.59
CA MET A 105 -2.32 9.77 3.90
C MET A 105 -2.69 8.49 4.66
N ALA A 106 -3.30 7.50 3.99
CA ALA A 106 -3.67 6.23 4.60
C ALA A 106 -2.43 5.48 5.11
N LEU A 107 -1.37 5.43 4.31
CA LEU A 107 -0.12 4.78 4.67
C LEU A 107 0.59 5.49 5.83
N ILE A 108 0.66 6.84 5.84
CA ILE A 108 1.23 7.61 6.95
C ILE A 108 0.46 7.34 8.25
N LYS A 109 -0.87 7.30 8.20
CA LYS A 109 -1.72 6.95 9.35
C LYS A 109 -1.46 5.52 9.82
N TYR A 110 -1.35 4.58 8.89
CA TYR A 110 -1.03 3.19 9.18
C TYR A 110 0.34 3.08 9.88
N GLN A 111 1.37 3.74 9.36
CA GLN A 111 2.70 3.75 9.97
C GLN A 111 2.69 4.35 11.39
N SER A 112 1.95 5.45 11.56
CA SER A 112 1.75 6.10 12.87
C SER A 112 1.05 5.18 13.87
N ARG A 113 0.01 4.45 13.43
CA ARG A 113 -0.70 3.46 14.27
C ARG A 113 0.23 2.33 14.73
N ARG A 114 1.19 1.95 13.89
CA ARG A 114 2.20 0.91 14.15
C ARG A 114 3.41 1.43 14.97
N GLY A 115 3.38 2.68 15.42
CA GLY A 115 4.40 3.28 16.27
C GLY A 115 5.60 3.90 15.53
N SER A 116 5.56 3.98 14.19
CA SER A 116 6.56 4.71 13.40
C SER A 116 6.16 6.16 13.20
N PHE A 117 7.12 7.08 13.23
CA PHE A 117 6.88 8.45 12.80
C PHE A 117 6.87 8.49 11.26
N GLY A 118 5.68 8.50 10.65
CA GLY A 118 5.45 8.49 9.20
C GLY A 118 5.87 9.79 8.49
N HIS A 119 7.13 10.19 8.63
CA HIS A 119 7.69 11.35 7.96
C HIS A 119 8.13 11.02 6.53
N LEU A 120 7.97 12.01 5.66
CA LEU A 120 8.39 11.93 4.27
C LEU A 120 9.92 11.93 4.17
N VAL A 121 10.43 11.03 3.36
CA VAL A 121 11.82 10.99 2.91
C VAL A 121 11.97 11.95 1.73
N GLN A 122 13.12 12.61 1.61
CA GLN A 122 13.40 13.44 0.44
C GLN A 122 13.36 12.59 -0.84
N PRO A 123 12.72 13.09 -1.91
CA PRO A 123 12.75 12.42 -3.20
C PRO A 123 14.20 12.29 -3.68
N VAL A 124 14.48 11.18 -4.37
CA VAL A 124 15.80 10.98 -4.97
C VAL A 124 16.01 12.09 -5.99
N ALA A 125 17.08 12.89 -5.83
CA ALA A 125 17.33 14.19 -6.47
C ALA A 125 17.31 14.24 -8.03
N ASN A 126 17.00 13.13 -8.70
CA ASN A 126 16.97 12.97 -10.15
C ASN A 126 15.56 12.84 -10.73
N GLU A 127 14.50 13.08 -9.96
CA GLU A 127 13.13 13.08 -10.52
C GLU A 127 12.96 14.23 -11.51
N GLN A 128 12.98 13.86 -12.80
CA GLN A 128 12.79 14.79 -13.90
C GLN A 128 11.31 15.14 -14.02
N TYR A 129 10.83 16.09 -13.21
CA TYR A 129 9.56 16.78 -13.42
C TYR A 129 9.41 17.30 -14.85
N GLY A 130 10.52 17.55 -15.56
CA GLY A 130 10.54 17.92 -16.98
C GLY A 130 9.89 16.88 -17.91
N LYS A 131 9.92 15.58 -17.58
CA LYS A 131 9.23 14.54 -18.37
C LYS A 131 7.71 14.61 -18.25
N VAL A 132 7.21 15.11 -17.13
CA VAL A 132 5.77 15.31 -16.87
C VAL A 132 5.22 16.47 -17.71
N LEU A 133 6.08 17.38 -18.16
CA LEU A 133 5.70 18.56 -18.94
C LEU A 133 5.64 18.32 -20.46
N ASP A 134 6.26 17.25 -20.98
CA ASP A 134 6.13 16.83 -22.40
C ASP A 134 4.81 16.06 -22.59
N VAL A 135 3.70 16.81 -22.61
CA VAL A 135 2.33 16.30 -22.66
C VAL A 135 1.89 16.03 -24.11
N ASN A 136 1.83 14.76 -24.47
CA ASN A 136 1.10 14.25 -25.64
C ASN A 136 0.22 13.09 -25.15
N GLU A 137 -1.01 12.96 -25.65
CA GLU A 137 -2.01 12.00 -25.18
C GLU A 137 -1.49 10.55 -25.10
N LEU A 138 -0.77 10.08 -26.11
CA LEU A 138 -0.24 8.71 -26.12
C LEU A 138 0.96 8.58 -25.18
N LYS A 139 1.87 9.56 -25.20
CA LYS A 139 3.05 9.55 -24.32
C LYS A 139 2.65 9.63 -22.85
N SER A 140 1.63 10.42 -22.51
CA SER A 140 1.17 10.60 -21.13
C SER A 140 0.55 9.31 -20.59
N LEU A 141 -0.21 8.55 -21.40
CA LEU A 141 -0.72 7.24 -21.01
C LEU A 141 0.39 6.20 -20.84
N GLN A 142 1.39 6.21 -21.72
CA GLN A 142 2.56 5.33 -21.58
C GLN A 142 3.37 5.66 -20.32
N PHE A 143 3.56 6.95 -20.04
CA PHE A 143 4.19 7.41 -18.81
C PHE A 143 3.41 6.93 -17.59
N ALA A 144 2.09 7.16 -17.58
CA ALA A 144 1.22 6.75 -16.48
C ALA A 144 1.29 5.23 -16.22
N LEU A 145 1.20 4.43 -17.30
CA LEU A 145 1.28 2.98 -17.23
C LEU A 145 2.63 2.50 -16.66
N ASN A 146 3.74 3.10 -17.08
CA ASN A 146 5.07 2.74 -16.59
C ASN A 146 5.27 3.17 -15.13
N TYR A 147 4.72 4.31 -14.73
CA TYR A 147 4.74 4.80 -13.36
C TYR A 147 4.01 3.82 -12.44
N GLU A 148 2.76 3.47 -12.79
CA GLU A 148 1.95 2.53 -11.98
C GLU A 148 2.57 1.13 -11.91
N LYS A 149 3.18 0.64 -13.01
CA LYS A 149 3.93 -0.62 -12.98
C LYS A 149 5.13 -0.58 -12.04
N THR A 150 5.80 0.57 -11.93
CA THR A 150 6.95 0.72 -11.03
C THR A 150 6.48 0.72 -9.59
N MET A 151 5.46 1.50 -9.27
CA MET A 151 4.84 1.53 -7.94
C MET A 151 4.30 0.16 -7.52
N ALA A 152 3.62 -0.57 -8.42
CA ALA A 152 3.12 -1.91 -8.13
C ALA A 152 4.25 -2.91 -7.84
N LYS A 153 5.37 -2.83 -8.58
CA LYS A 153 6.55 -3.68 -8.30
C LYS A 153 7.14 -3.39 -6.92
N GLU A 154 7.18 -2.13 -6.51
CA GLU A 154 7.66 -1.74 -5.19
C GLU A 154 6.72 -2.23 -4.09
N ALA A 155 5.41 -2.04 -4.24
CA ALA A 155 4.40 -2.58 -3.32
C ALA A 155 4.54 -4.10 -3.15
N HIS A 156 4.66 -4.85 -4.25
CA HIS A 156 4.89 -6.30 -4.21
C HIS A 156 6.25 -6.68 -3.60
N ALA A 157 7.29 -5.85 -3.77
CA ALA A 157 8.57 -6.09 -3.12
C ALA A 157 8.49 -5.94 -1.60
N ILE A 158 7.74 -4.94 -1.11
CA ILE A 158 7.46 -4.76 0.32
C ILE A 158 6.61 -5.92 0.84
N HIS A 159 5.50 -6.23 0.15
CA HIS A 159 4.61 -7.34 0.49
C HIS A 159 5.36 -8.67 0.61
N ARG A 160 6.26 -8.94 -0.33
CA ARG A 160 7.14 -10.12 -0.30
C ARG A 160 8.03 -10.13 0.95
N LYS A 161 8.63 -8.98 1.31
CA LYS A 161 9.50 -8.89 2.51
C LYS A 161 8.73 -9.19 3.80
N VAL A 162 7.47 -8.76 3.91
CA VAL A 162 6.64 -8.97 5.11
C VAL A 162 5.93 -10.32 5.15
N SER A 163 5.72 -10.96 4.01
CA SER A 163 4.94 -12.20 3.91
C SER A 163 5.78 -13.47 4.11
N HIS A 164 7.11 -13.39 4.03
CA HIS A 164 7.96 -14.57 4.20
C HIS A 164 8.20 -14.89 5.68
N ALA A 165 7.40 -15.81 6.22
CA ALA A 165 7.74 -16.54 7.44
C ALA A 165 8.86 -17.55 7.13
N HIS A 166 10.05 -17.30 7.68
CA HIS A 166 11.20 -18.22 7.72
C HIS A 166 11.92 -18.51 6.38
N SER A 167 13.08 -17.89 6.17
CA SER A 167 14.24 -18.66 5.71
C SER A 167 15.08 -18.97 6.95
N ASN A 168 15.01 -20.21 7.43
CA ASN A 168 15.71 -20.79 8.59
C ASN A 168 15.02 -20.65 9.96
N ALA A 169 13.86 -21.29 10.12
CA ALA A 169 13.38 -21.68 11.45
C ALA A 169 14.43 -22.61 12.10
N GLY A 170 15.32 -22.05 12.93
CA GLY A 170 16.40 -22.77 13.60
C GLY A 170 17.79 -22.12 13.55
N SER A 171 17.99 -21.05 12.78
CA SER A 171 19.20 -20.20 12.94
C SER A 171 18.88 -19.05 13.88
N ASN A 172 19.82 -18.67 14.75
CA ASN A 172 19.75 -17.50 15.64
C ASN A 172 19.71 -16.14 14.89
N ASP A 173 19.27 -16.15 13.64
CA ASP A 173 19.18 -15.03 12.70
C ASP A 173 17.70 -14.88 12.29
N ASP A 174 16.83 -14.63 13.28
CA ASP A 174 15.42 -14.27 13.11
C ASP A 174 15.29 -12.82 12.56
N SER A 175 16.12 -12.45 11.58
CA SER A 175 16.18 -11.08 11.04
C SER A 175 15.03 -10.76 10.07
N TYR A 176 14.21 -11.74 9.69
CA TYR A 176 13.08 -11.54 8.78
C TYR A 176 11.75 -11.57 9.53
N HIS A 177 11.10 -10.40 9.58
CA HIS A 177 9.84 -10.15 10.27
C HIS A 177 8.65 -10.63 9.43
N TYR A 178 7.96 -11.68 9.87
CA TYR A 178 6.64 -12.05 9.35
C TYR A 178 5.61 -11.06 9.89
N ASP A 179 5.03 -10.24 9.02
CA ASP A 179 4.08 -9.18 9.37
C ASP A 179 2.80 -9.31 8.52
N PRO A 180 1.87 -10.18 8.95
CA PRO A 180 0.62 -10.41 8.22
C PRO A 180 -0.30 -9.18 8.21
N ASP A 181 -0.21 -8.30 9.21
CA ASP A 181 -1.01 -7.06 9.27
C ASP A 181 -0.58 -6.09 8.17
N THR A 182 0.73 -5.90 7.97
CA THR A 182 1.25 -5.09 6.85
C THR A 182 0.96 -5.72 5.50
N ALA A 183 1.10 -7.04 5.37
CA ALA A 183 0.74 -7.73 4.13
C ALA A 183 -0.73 -7.48 3.77
N HIS A 184 -1.63 -7.66 4.75
CA HIS A 184 -3.07 -7.45 4.55
C HIS A 184 -3.41 -5.99 4.21
N PHE A 185 -2.81 -5.02 4.91
CA PHE A 185 -2.99 -3.60 4.61
C PHE A 185 -2.61 -3.27 3.15
N LEU A 186 -1.47 -3.77 2.69
CA LEU A 186 -1.00 -3.55 1.31
C LEU A 186 -1.95 -4.18 0.29
N ASP A 187 -2.45 -5.39 0.55
CA ASP A 187 -3.37 -6.09 -0.34
C ASP A 187 -4.66 -5.30 -0.55
N GLU A 188 -5.31 -4.90 0.56
CA GLU A 188 -6.62 -4.24 0.55
C GLU A 188 -6.56 -2.78 0.06
N ASN A 189 -5.58 -2.00 0.53
CA ASN A 189 -5.61 -0.56 0.32
C ASN A 189 -4.85 -0.10 -0.94
N ILE A 190 -3.86 -0.88 -1.38
CA ILE A 190 -2.90 -0.46 -2.41
C ILE A 190 -2.91 -1.41 -3.62
N ILE A 191 -2.64 -2.69 -3.42
CA ILE A 191 -2.35 -3.64 -4.50
C ILE A 191 -3.61 -3.95 -5.33
N GLU A 192 -4.76 -4.18 -4.69
CA GLU A 192 -6.01 -4.45 -5.40
C GLU A 192 -6.34 -3.32 -6.40
N TYR A 193 -6.33 -2.07 -5.92
CA TYR A 193 -6.60 -0.90 -6.74
C TYR A 193 -5.56 -0.72 -7.87
N GLN A 194 -4.26 -0.84 -7.55
CA GLN A 194 -3.19 -0.68 -8.54
C GLN A 194 -3.32 -1.67 -9.70
N SER A 195 -3.72 -2.91 -9.43
CA SER A 195 -3.90 -3.92 -10.47
C SER A 195 -4.97 -3.51 -11.51
N GLY A 196 -6.07 -2.93 -11.04
CA GLY A 196 -7.13 -2.39 -11.89
C GLY A 196 -6.66 -1.20 -12.72
N VAL A 197 -5.98 -0.23 -12.10
CA VAL A 197 -5.45 0.94 -12.81
C VAL A 197 -4.44 0.55 -13.90
N VAL A 198 -3.53 -0.39 -13.61
CA VAL A 198 -2.57 -0.88 -14.61
C VAL A 198 -3.29 -1.53 -15.79
N ARG A 199 -4.36 -2.29 -15.52
CA ARG A 199 -5.18 -2.93 -16.57
C ARG A 199 -5.92 -1.91 -17.43
N ASP A 200 -6.49 -0.88 -16.82
CA ASP A 200 -7.23 0.17 -17.52
C ASP A 200 -6.29 1.01 -18.39
N LEU A 201 -5.18 1.49 -17.82
CA LEU A 201 -4.17 2.25 -18.56
C LEU A 201 -3.57 1.45 -19.72
N ALA A 202 -3.33 0.14 -19.54
CA ALA A 202 -2.86 -0.70 -20.64
C ALA A 202 -3.89 -0.80 -21.77
N GLY A 203 -5.19 -0.89 -21.44
CA GLY A 203 -6.28 -0.85 -22.41
C GLY A 203 -6.34 0.49 -23.14
N TYR A 204 -6.21 1.60 -22.42
CA TYR A 204 -6.20 2.96 -22.97
C TYR A 204 -5.05 3.17 -23.95
N VAL A 205 -3.83 2.74 -23.59
CA VAL A 205 -2.66 2.80 -24.49
C VAL A 205 -2.91 2.00 -25.76
N HIS A 206 -3.49 0.79 -25.65
CA HIS A 206 -3.76 -0.05 -26.81
C HIS A 206 -4.79 0.58 -27.75
N ASN A 207 -5.89 1.08 -27.20
CA ASN A 207 -6.96 1.72 -27.98
C ASN A 207 -6.46 2.99 -28.68
N LEU A 208 -5.80 3.88 -27.93
CA LEU A 208 -5.32 5.14 -28.48
C LEU A 208 -4.27 4.91 -29.56
N ARG A 209 -3.33 3.96 -29.35
CA ARG A 209 -2.33 3.60 -30.35
C ARG A 209 -2.97 3.19 -31.68
N HIS A 210 -3.99 2.33 -31.64
CA HIS A 210 -4.72 1.93 -32.84
C HIS A 210 -5.41 3.09 -33.55
N PHE A 211 -5.92 4.09 -32.82
CA PHE A 211 -6.51 5.28 -33.43
C PHE A 211 -5.45 6.20 -34.05
N THR A 212 -4.27 6.30 -33.44
CA THR A 212 -3.18 7.16 -33.91
C THR A 212 -2.34 6.54 -35.03
N ASP A 213 -2.37 5.22 -35.22
CA ASP A 213 -1.63 4.53 -36.28
C ASP A 213 -2.14 4.93 -37.70
N GLN A 214 -3.38 5.42 -37.81
CA GLN A 214 -3.93 5.98 -39.06
C GLN A 214 -3.82 7.51 -39.07
N GLN A 215 -2.76 8.02 -39.70
CA GLN A 215 -2.37 9.44 -39.69
C GLN A 215 -3.51 10.42 -40.04
N SER A 216 -4.42 10.05 -40.95
CA SER A 216 -5.52 10.92 -41.42
C SER A 216 -6.66 11.09 -40.41
N ALA A 217 -6.75 10.24 -39.38
CA ALA A 217 -7.84 10.24 -38.39
C ALA A 217 -7.35 10.39 -36.94
N SER A 218 -6.05 10.61 -36.73
CA SER A 218 -5.44 10.68 -35.39
C SER A 218 -6.09 11.72 -34.48
N ASP A 219 -6.36 12.93 -34.99
CA ASP A 219 -6.94 14.01 -34.18
C ASP A 219 -8.39 13.72 -33.79
N LEU A 220 -9.18 13.14 -34.70
CA LEU A 220 -10.53 12.69 -34.40
C LEU A 220 -10.51 11.54 -33.39
N GLY A 221 -9.58 10.61 -33.53
CA GLY A 221 -9.37 9.51 -32.59
C GLY A 221 -9.04 10.01 -31.18
N ASN A 222 -8.13 10.98 -31.07
CA ASN A 222 -7.77 11.61 -29.79
C ASN A 222 -8.99 12.32 -29.17
N HIS A 223 -9.77 13.06 -29.97
CA HIS A 223 -10.94 13.77 -29.47
C HIS A 223 -12.05 12.82 -28.99
N LEU A 224 -12.40 11.79 -29.76
CA LEU A 224 -13.40 10.80 -29.38
C LEU A 224 -12.96 9.98 -28.15
N PHE A 225 -11.66 9.70 -28.04
CA PHE A 225 -11.10 9.01 -26.89
C PHE A 225 -11.15 9.89 -25.64
N ASP A 226 -10.89 11.19 -25.76
CA ASP A 226 -11.06 12.14 -24.66
C ASP A 226 -12.53 12.21 -24.18
N GLU A 227 -13.50 12.27 -25.10
CA GLU A 227 -14.92 12.21 -24.72
C GLU A 227 -15.29 10.92 -23.98
N PHE A 228 -14.70 9.79 -24.38
CA PHE A 228 -14.87 8.52 -23.69
C PHE A 228 -14.31 8.59 -22.26
N LEU A 229 -13.11 9.13 -22.08
CA LEU A 229 -12.50 9.31 -20.76
C LEU A 229 -13.31 10.27 -19.87
N ALA A 230 -13.90 11.33 -20.43
CA ALA A 230 -14.72 12.27 -19.67
C ALA A 230 -15.96 11.61 -19.06
N LYS A 231 -16.51 10.58 -19.71
CA LYS A 231 -17.70 9.83 -19.28
C LYS A 231 -17.38 8.66 -18.35
N ALA A 232 -16.14 8.16 -18.35
CA ALA A 232 -15.65 7.13 -17.44
C ALA A 232 -15.45 7.66 -16.01
#